data_AF-A0A373NBG4-F1
#
_entry.id   AF-A0A373NBG4-F1
#
_cell.length_a   1.000
_cell.length_b   1.000
_cell.length_c   1.000
_cell.angle_alpha   90.00
_cell.angle_beta   90.00
_cell.angle_gamma   90.00
#
_symmetry.space_group_name_H-M   'P 1'
#
loop_
_entity.id
_entity.type
_entity.pdbx_description
1 polymer ?
#
loop_
_entity_poly.entity_id
_entity_poly.type
_entity_poly.pdbx_seq_one_letter_code
_entity_poly.pdbx_strand_id
1 'polypeptide(L)' 'MIADKIKNARTIKKLTQEQVAEDLNVSRQTISNWENGV' A
#
# COMPACT_ATOMS: atom_id res chain seq x y z
N MET A 1 -9.54 8.53 -5.63
CA MET A 1 -10.27 7.32 -5.20
C MET A 1 -9.63 6.75 -3.92
N ILE A 2 -10.17 5.70 -3.29
CA ILE A 2 -9.56 5.10 -2.08
C ILE A 2 -8.15 4.56 -2.36
N ALA A 3 -7.95 3.93 -3.52
CA ALA A 3 -6.67 3.43 -4.00
C ALA A 3 -5.57 4.51 -4.02
N ASP A 4 -5.89 5.69 -4.58
CA ASP A 4 -4.97 6.84 -4.59
C ASP A 4 -4.61 7.33 -3.18
N LYS A 5 -5.58 7.30 -2.25
CA LYS A 5 -5.33 7.71 -0.86
C LYS A 5 -4.36 6.77 -0.16
N ILE A 6 -4.49 5.46 -0.38
CA ILE A 6 -3.59 4.45 0.16
C ILE A 6 -2.18 4.65 -0.39
N LYS A 7 -2.05 4.76 -1.72
CA LYS A 7 -0.78 5.00 -2.40
C LYS A 7 -0.10 6.29 -1.93
N ASN A 8 -0.86 7.38 -1.81
CA ASN A 8 -0.36 8.66 -1.33
C ASN A 8 0.10 8.62 0.13
N ALA A 9 -0.66 7.97 1.02
CA ALA A 9 -0.27 7.83 2.41
C ALA A 9 1.08 7.09 2.54
N ARG A 10 1.27 6.01 1.77
CA ARG A 10 2.52 5.26 1.73
C ARG A 10 3.68 6.10 1.21
N THR A 11 3.50 6.80 0.09
CA THR A 11 4.58 7.60 -0.54
C THR A 11 4.98 8.82 0.31
N ILE A 12 4.03 9.48 0.97
CA ILE A 12 4.30 10.58 1.92
C ILE A 12 5.18 10.07 3.08
N LYS A 13 4.90 8.86 3.56
CA LYS A 13 5.71 8.19 4.59
C LYS A 13 7.02 7.59 4.06
N LYS A 14 7.28 7.67 2.74
CA LYS A 14 8.45 7.12 2.06
C LYS A 14 8.64 5.61 2.28
N LEU A 15 7.52 4.88 2.38
CA LEU A 15 7.54 3.42 2.55
C LEU A 15 7.40 2.69 1.22
N THR A 16 8.00 1.51 1.10
CA THR A 16 7.78 0.57 -0.01
C THR A 16 6.49 -0.22 0.21
N GLN A 17 5.98 -0.86 -0.84
CA GLN A 17 4.82 -1.75 -0.68
C GLN A 17 5.17 -2.94 0.21
N GLU A 18 6.40 -3.47 0.14
CA GLU A 18 6.94 -4.50 1.03
C GLU A 18 6.91 -4.07 2.51
N GLN A 19 7.40 -2.87 2.84
CA GLN A 19 7.42 -2.38 4.23
C GLN A 19 6.02 -2.26 4.82
N VAL A 20 5.08 -1.70 4.06
CA VAL A 20 3.68 -1.61 4.51
C VAL A 20 3.04 -2.99 4.64
N ALA A 21 3.39 -3.93 3.77
CA ALA A 21 2.89 -5.29 3.83
C ALA A 21 3.38 -6.02 5.09
N GLU A 22 4.65 -5.84 5.44
CA GLU A 22 5.25 -6.36 6.67
C GLU A 22 4.58 -5.76 7.92
N ASP A 23 4.45 -4.42 7.98
CA ASP A 23 3.82 -3.71 9.09
C ASP A 23 2.35 -4.14 9.33
N LEU A 24 1.63 -4.46 8.25
CA LEU A 24 0.22 -4.85 8.29
C LEU A 24 0.00 -6.37 8.29
N ASN A 25 1.09 -7.16 8.30
CA ASN A 25 1.07 -8.62 8.21
C ASN A 25 0.20 -9.16 7.06
N VAL A 26 0.37 -8.56 5.88
CA VAL A 26 -0.28 -8.98 4.62
C VAL A 26 0.77 -9.23 3.54
N SER A 27 0.37 -9.78 2.40
CA SER A 27 1.28 -9.89 1.26
C SER A 27 1.50 -8.53 0.58
N ARG A 28 2.68 -8.33 -0.03
CA ARG A 28 2.92 -7.15 -0.88
C ARG A 28 1.90 -7.04 -2.02
N GLN A 29 1.42 -8.17 -2.56
CA GLN A 29 0.37 -8.18 -3.57
C GLN A 29 -0.94 -7.59 -3.05
N THR A 30 -1.29 -7.82 -1.77
CA THR A 30 -2.46 -7.22 -1.12
C THR A 30 -2.38 -5.70 -1.14
N ILE A 31 -1.21 -5.13 -0.80
CA ILE A 31 -0.98 -3.68 -0.88
C ILE A 31 -1.12 -3.18 -2.32
N SER A 32 -0.56 -3.90 -3.29
CA SER A 32 -0.69 -3.55 -4.71
C SER A 32 -2.15 -3.54 -5.17
N ASN A 33 -2.95 -4.54 -4.79
CA ASN A 33 -4.36 -4.62 -5.16
C ASN A 33 -5.14 -3.42 -4.59
N TRP A 34 -4.93 -3.08 -3.31
CA TRP A 34 -5.53 -1.90 -2.70
C TRP A 34 -5.15 -0.59 -3.38
N GLU A 35 -3.88 -0.44 -3.79
CA GLU A 35 -3.39 0.74 -4.51
C GLU A 35 -3.84 0.83 -5.97
N ASN A 36 -4.36 -0.26 -6.55
CA ASN A 36 -4.89 -0.31 -7.91
C ASN A 36 -6.42 -0.43 -7.97
N GLY A 37 -7.09 -0.59 -6.81
CA GLY A 37 -8.55 -0.73 -6.74
C GLY A 37 -9.08 -2.09 -7.18
N VAL A 38 -8.28 -3.14 -7.02
CA VAL A 38 -8.61 -4.55 -7.32
C VAL A 38 -8.99 -5.29 -6.06
#